data_AF-A0A818HYD9-F1
#
_entry.id   AF-A0A818HYD9-F1
#
_cell.length_a   1.000
_cell.length_b   1.000
_cell.length_c   1.000
_cell.angle_alpha   90.00
_cell.angle_beta   90.00
_cell.angle_gamma   90.00
#
_symmetry.space_group_name_H-M   'P 1'
#
loop_
_entity.id
_entity.type
_entity.pdbx_description
1 polymer ?
#
loop_
_entity_poly.entity_id
_entity_poly.type
_entity_poly.pdbx_seq_one_letter_code
_entity_poly.pdbx_strand_id
1 'polypeptide(L)'
;MNRLLFSCITPRNGQAIHTIGIKSFQLFSSNLSQQYLSVIRLPSITSFTLCRKYASVPRPKISEVTSSDTWIASSTSPIKSNEKINSNIIDLTSSTTTTTSQPFCDPPIKADDTDSKHTFKETEQDVAILPTDLNKNAHVSVRQLCDYYTRLSKKNLTILVASTAAYGFIVAPLPISIPLLVCVTLGTVLTSASANTVNQLMEIPYDAQMKRTRNRVLVLGQMSYRHAIGFASVTLISGVTLLTLACNPLTGILGLSNFLLYTCVYTPMKRKHIINTWLGSVVGAIPPVMGWTACTGSIDSGALLLAFLLYAWQFPHFNSLSWNIRQEYERAGYKMMCVSHERLCLVTSLRYSIMILLTCSVIAPAIDMTTWLFAFDTLPVNSYLVYLSYKFYRNRDAQSSRKLFRYSLIHLPLLFTLMVIHRQIKTQNQSTPMPTQELVPVPM
;
A
#
# COMPACT_ATOMS: atom_id res chain seq x y z
N MET A 1 -47.44 -39.74 -2.70
CA MET A 1 -47.66 -40.09 -1.28
C MET A 1 -46.29 -40.22 -0.63
N ASN A 2 -45.91 -39.27 0.24
CA ASN A 2 -46.06 -39.32 1.71
C ASN A 2 -44.96 -40.20 2.36
N ARG A 3 -44.27 -39.80 3.44
CA ARG A 3 -44.10 -38.53 4.19
C ARG A 3 -43.00 -38.80 5.25
N LEU A 4 -42.46 -37.77 5.91
CA LEU A 4 -41.52 -37.86 7.07
C LEU A 4 -40.09 -38.31 6.69
N LEU A 5 -38.99 -37.85 7.32
CA LEU A 5 -38.82 -37.09 8.55
C LEU A 5 -37.97 -35.81 8.33
N PHE A 6 -38.55 -34.64 8.62
CA PHE A 6 -37.79 -33.49 9.12
C PHE A 6 -37.68 -33.66 10.64
N SER A 7 -36.50 -33.53 11.24
CA SER A 7 -36.39 -33.46 12.70
C SER A 7 -35.22 -32.58 13.15
N CYS A 8 -35.47 -31.84 14.22
CA CYS A 8 -34.75 -30.68 14.72
C CYS A 8 -33.22 -30.82 14.88
N ILE A 9 -32.50 -29.78 14.45
CA ILE A 9 -31.26 -29.35 15.11
C ILE A 9 -31.48 -27.92 15.60
N THR A 10 -31.82 -27.77 16.88
CA THR A 10 -31.81 -26.49 17.59
C THR A 10 -30.40 -26.17 18.08
N PRO A 11 -29.87 -24.96 17.85
CA PRO A 11 -28.53 -24.61 18.33
C PRO A 11 -28.56 -24.19 19.81
N ARG A 12 -28.42 -25.15 20.73
CA ARG A 12 -27.85 -24.86 22.05
C ARG A 12 -26.32 -24.90 21.95
N ASN A 13 -25.67 -23.91 22.57
CA ASN A 13 -24.21 -23.76 22.81
C ASN A 13 -23.42 -22.80 21.90
N GLY A 14 -23.78 -21.50 21.89
CA GLY A 14 -22.93 -20.42 21.36
C GLY A 14 -21.54 -20.33 22.01
N GLN A 15 -21.37 -20.80 23.25
CA GLN A 15 -20.07 -20.78 23.95
C GLN A 15 -19.01 -21.69 23.32
N ALA A 16 -19.39 -22.79 22.67
CA ALA A 16 -18.44 -23.71 22.05
C ALA A 16 -17.77 -23.08 20.81
N ILE A 17 -18.56 -22.43 19.95
CA ILE A 17 -18.07 -21.73 18.75
C ILE A 17 -17.20 -20.54 19.14
N HIS A 18 -17.61 -19.78 20.16
CA HIS A 18 -16.82 -18.67 20.72
C HIS A 18 -15.43 -19.14 21.19
N THR A 19 -15.37 -20.29 21.87
CA THR A 19 -14.10 -20.86 22.37
C THR A 19 -13.20 -21.37 21.25
N ILE A 20 -13.77 -21.98 20.20
CA ILE A 20 -12.98 -22.47 19.05
C ILE A 20 -12.42 -21.30 18.24
N GLY A 21 -13.23 -20.27 17.94
CA GLY A 21 -12.76 -19.06 17.25
C GLY A 21 -11.65 -18.33 18.01
N ILE A 22 -11.83 -18.14 19.32
CA ILE A 22 -10.80 -17.52 20.18
C ILE A 22 -9.54 -18.37 20.24
N LYS A 23 -9.63 -19.70 20.41
CA LYS A 23 -8.44 -20.57 20.42
C LYS A 23 -7.71 -20.60 19.07
N SER A 24 -8.42 -20.62 17.94
CA SER A 24 -7.79 -20.53 16.62
C SER A 24 -7.08 -19.18 16.39
N PHE A 25 -7.67 -18.08 16.86
CA PHE A 25 -7.06 -16.75 16.80
C PHE A 25 -5.88 -16.60 17.78
N GLN A 26 -5.97 -17.17 18.98
CA GLN A 26 -4.87 -17.21 19.96
C GLN A 26 -3.71 -18.10 19.49
N LEU A 27 -3.98 -19.23 18.83
CA LEU A 27 -2.96 -20.09 18.21
C LEU A 27 -2.27 -19.41 17.01
N PHE A 28 -3.00 -18.58 16.27
CA PHE A 28 -2.42 -17.71 15.24
C PHE A 28 -1.54 -16.62 15.88
N SER A 29 -2.02 -15.96 16.92
CA SER A 29 -1.31 -14.92 17.68
C SER A 29 -0.05 -15.44 18.40
N SER A 30 -0.10 -16.66 18.97
CA SER A 30 1.03 -17.24 19.70
C SER A 30 2.16 -17.69 18.77
N ASN A 31 1.83 -18.27 17.60
CA ASN A 31 2.82 -18.53 16.54
C ASN A 31 3.44 -17.22 16.01
N LEU A 32 2.64 -16.16 15.85
CA LEU A 32 3.11 -14.81 15.53
C LEU A 32 3.91 -14.12 16.65
N SER A 33 3.88 -14.61 17.89
CA SER A 33 4.67 -14.08 19.00
C SER A 33 6.01 -14.82 19.13
N GLN A 34 5.97 -16.15 19.17
CA GLN A 34 7.14 -17.03 19.26
C GLN A 34 8.18 -16.77 18.15
N GLN A 35 7.73 -16.50 16.93
CA GLN A 35 8.63 -16.29 15.79
C GLN A 35 9.19 -14.86 15.67
N TYR A 36 8.76 -13.91 16.53
CA TYR A 36 9.07 -12.48 16.39
C TYR A 36 9.81 -11.86 17.57
N LEU A 37 9.71 -12.43 18.78
CA LEU A 37 10.43 -11.93 19.97
C LEU A 37 11.96 -11.97 19.85
N SER A 38 12.53 -12.78 18.94
CA SER A 38 13.96 -12.83 18.65
C SER A 38 14.48 -11.70 17.74
N VAL A 39 13.58 -10.93 17.11
CA VAL A 39 13.94 -9.92 16.09
C VAL A 39 13.77 -8.48 16.59
N ILE A 40 13.00 -8.26 17.66
CA ILE A 40 12.68 -6.92 18.18
C ILE A 40 13.70 -6.49 19.25
N ARG A 41 14.92 -6.15 18.82
CA ARG A 41 15.71 -5.11 19.53
C ARG A 41 15.29 -3.76 18.97
N LEU A 42 14.46 -3.04 19.70
CA LEU A 42 14.14 -1.63 19.42
C LEU A 42 15.46 -0.83 19.42
N PRO A 43 15.81 -0.10 18.34
CA PRO A 43 16.92 0.85 18.41
C PRO A 43 16.53 1.98 19.36
N SER A 44 17.47 2.41 20.21
CA SER A 44 17.23 3.54 21.11
C SER A 44 17.08 4.86 20.35
N ILE A 45 16.78 5.93 21.08
CA ILE A 45 16.39 7.27 20.59
C ILE A 45 17.47 7.99 19.73
N THR A 46 18.62 7.35 19.49
CA THR A 46 19.73 7.83 18.63
C THR A 46 19.42 7.86 17.12
N SER A 47 18.23 7.46 16.67
CA SER A 47 17.86 7.48 15.23
C SER A 47 17.87 8.87 14.58
N PHE A 48 17.82 9.96 15.36
CA PHE A 48 18.01 11.32 14.84
C PHE A 48 19.42 11.55 14.25
N THR A 49 20.45 10.88 14.77
CA THR A 49 21.83 11.04 14.30
C THR A 49 22.05 10.44 12.91
N LEU A 50 21.25 9.45 12.51
CA LEU A 50 21.34 8.82 11.18
C LEU A 50 21.01 9.81 10.05
N CYS A 51 20.12 10.78 10.28
CA CYS A 51 19.80 11.83 9.30
C CYS A 51 21.01 12.72 8.97
N ARG A 52 21.91 12.95 9.92
CA ARG A 52 23.10 13.79 9.70
C ARG A 52 24.10 13.13 8.73
N LYS A 53 24.09 11.80 8.62
CA LYS A 53 24.95 11.01 7.71
C LYS A 53 24.43 10.91 6.27
N TYR A 54 23.15 11.21 6.04
CA TYR A 54 22.56 11.31 4.69
C TYR A 54 22.59 12.74 4.14
N ALA A 55 22.71 13.77 4.99
CA ALA A 55 22.94 15.15 4.56
C ALA A 55 24.36 15.39 3.99
N SER A 56 25.27 14.42 4.11
CA SER A 56 26.68 14.51 3.71
C SER A 56 27.05 13.67 2.48
N VAL A 57 26.07 13.18 1.70
CA VAL A 57 26.36 12.56 0.40
C VAL A 57 26.78 13.69 -0.57
N PRO A 58 27.99 13.68 -1.15
CA PRO A 58 28.39 14.69 -2.11
C PRO A 58 27.45 14.65 -3.32
N ARG A 59 27.00 15.82 -3.78
CA ARG A 59 26.37 15.91 -5.10
C ARG A 59 27.41 15.49 -6.14
N PRO A 60 27.06 14.69 -7.16
CA PRO A 60 27.99 14.45 -8.26
C PRO A 60 28.38 15.80 -8.87
N LYS A 61 29.68 16.10 -8.90
CA LYS A 61 30.18 17.22 -9.69
C LYS A 61 29.97 16.86 -11.16
N ILE A 62 29.21 17.68 -11.87
CA ILE A 62 29.23 17.67 -13.32
C ILE A 62 30.60 18.23 -13.70
N SER A 63 31.45 17.39 -14.29
CA SER A 63 32.70 17.85 -14.89
C SER A 63 32.36 18.61 -16.16
N GLU A 64 32.67 19.91 -16.17
CA GLU A 64 32.67 20.70 -17.41
C GLU A 64 33.65 20.05 -18.39
N VAL A 65 33.14 19.61 -19.54
CA VAL A 65 33.97 19.20 -20.67
C VAL A 65 34.41 20.48 -21.38
N THR A 66 35.53 21.05 -20.91
CA THR A 66 36.21 22.14 -21.61
C THR A 66 36.82 21.57 -22.90
N SER A 67 36.20 21.89 -24.03
CA SER A 67 36.69 21.49 -25.35
C SER A 67 37.87 22.36 -25.79
N SER A 68 39.08 21.86 -25.60
CA SER A 68 40.29 22.43 -26.20
C SER A 68 41.37 21.36 -26.41
N ASP A 69 42.17 21.59 -27.45
CA ASP A 69 43.44 20.93 -27.81
C ASP A 69 43.40 19.61 -28.61
N THR A 70 43.51 19.82 -29.92
CA THR A 70 44.06 18.89 -30.91
C THR A 70 45.49 18.43 -30.56
N TRP A 71 45.79 17.15 -30.71
CA TRP A 71 47.16 16.68 -31.04
C TRP A 71 47.15 15.49 -32.00
N ILE A 72 48.25 15.37 -32.76
CA ILE A 72 48.42 14.53 -33.94
C ILE A 72 49.45 13.41 -33.66
N ALA A 73 49.28 12.28 -34.37
CA ALA A 73 50.28 11.28 -34.78
C ALA A 73 50.67 10.05 -33.92
N SER A 74 50.89 8.99 -34.71
CA SER A 74 51.90 7.92 -34.61
C SER A 74 51.72 6.76 -33.61
N SER A 75 51.26 5.63 -34.18
CA SER A 75 51.94 4.33 -34.19
C SER A 75 52.82 3.89 -33.01
N THR A 76 52.50 2.72 -32.43
CA THR A 76 53.36 1.52 -32.59
C THR A 76 52.65 0.26 -32.11
N SER A 77 52.66 -0.78 -32.95
CA SER A 77 52.41 -2.17 -32.54
C SER A 77 53.68 -2.80 -31.96
N PRO A 78 53.57 -3.89 -31.19
CA PRO A 78 54.23 -5.10 -31.68
C PRO A 78 53.42 -6.40 -31.56
N ILE A 79 53.80 -7.33 -32.42
CA ILE A 79 53.24 -8.68 -32.65
C ILE A 79 53.83 -9.70 -31.65
N LYS A 80 53.07 -10.75 -31.31
CA LYS A 80 53.49 -12.15 -31.02
C LYS A 80 52.22 -13.04 -31.09
N SER A 81 52.05 -13.96 -32.04
CA SER A 81 52.63 -15.33 -32.14
C SER A 81 52.08 -16.27 -31.04
N ASN A 82 51.56 -17.49 -31.26
CA ASN A 82 51.42 -18.35 -32.47
C ASN A 82 49.90 -18.53 -32.82
N GLU A 83 49.31 -19.57 -33.43
CA GLU A 83 49.76 -20.91 -33.89
C GLU A 83 48.86 -21.48 -35.03
N LYS A 84 49.04 -22.75 -35.40
CA LYS A 84 48.28 -23.51 -36.42
C LYS A 84 47.60 -24.74 -35.82
N ILE A 85 46.41 -25.14 -36.32
CA ILE A 85 46.05 -26.55 -36.60
C ILE A 85 45.20 -26.62 -37.89
N ASN A 86 45.46 -27.66 -38.70
CA ASN A 86 44.82 -28.07 -39.97
C ASN A 86 43.32 -28.47 -39.81
N SER A 87 42.40 -28.14 -40.73
CA SER A 87 42.10 -28.74 -42.06
C SER A 87 41.48 -30.16 -42.04
N ASN A 88 40.26 -30.32 -42.60
CA ASN A 88 39.95 -31.19 -43.77
C ASN A 88 38.43 -31.25 -44.10
N ILE A 89 38.01 -30.90 -45.33
CA ILE A 89 37.56 -31.74 -46.49
C ILE A 89 36.17 -32.43 -46.34
N ILE A 90 35.23 -32.15 -47.27
CA ILE A 90 34.51 -33.07 -48.20
C ILE A 90 33.22 -32.41 -48.75
N ASP A 91 33.09 -32.34 -50.08
CA ASP A 91 31.88 -32.00 -50.86
C ASP A 91 30.92 -33.20 -51.02
N LEU A 92 29.63 -32.96 -51.36
CA LEU A 92 28.93 -33.58 -52.51
C LEU A 92 27.41 -33.26 -52.61
N THR A 93 27.08 -32.41 -53.60
CA THR A 93 25.99 -32.54 -54.61
C THR A 93 24.50 -32.78 -54.26
N SER A 94 23.70 -31.85 -54.82
CA SER A 94 22.51 -32.04 -55.70
C SER A 94 21.14 -32.49 -55.15
N SER A 95 20.13 -31.64 -55.38
CA SER A 95 18.95 -31.97 -56.20
C SER A 95 18.23 -30.70 -56.68
N THR A 96 17.49 -30.78 -57.78
CA THR A 96 17.05 -29.64 -58.61
C THR A 96 15.54 -29.68 -58.84
N THR A 97 14.86 -28.52 -58.76
CA THR A 97 13.66 -28.28 -59.60
C THR A 97 13.44 -26.79 -59.88
N THR A 98 13.11 -26.48 -61.14
CA THR A 98 13.00 -25.13 -61.72
C THR A 98 11.54 -24.83 -62.10
N THR A 99 11.12 -23.55 -62.14
CA THR A 99 10.30 -22.89 -63.20
C THR A 99 10.09 -21.41 -62.80
N THR A 100 10.82 -20.42 -63.36
CA THR A 100 10.47 -19.56 -64.53
C THR A 100 9.17 -18.73 -64.31
N SER A 101 9.08 -17.39 -64.42
CA SER A 101 9.59 -16.48 -65.48
C SER A 101 9.70 -14.98 -65.08
N GLN A 102 10.60 -14.25 -65.75
CA GLN A 102 10.78 -12.78 -65.85
C GLN A 102 9.89 -12.20 -67.01
N PRO A 103 9.79 -10.87 -67.38
CA PRO A 103 10.91 -9.89 -67.41
C PRO A 103 10.67 -8.34 -67.36
N PHE A 104 11.80 -7.61 -67.25
CA PHE A 104 12.22 -6.38 -68.01
C PHE A 104 11.86 -4.91 -67.66
N CYS A 105 12.96 -4.12 -67.57
CA CYS A 105 13.22 -2.73 -68.03
C CYS A 105 12.84 -1.44 -67.25
N ASP A 106 13.87 -0.65 -66.93
CA ASP A 106 13.86 0.79 -66.60
C ASP A 106 13.87 1.70 -67.86
N PRO A 107 13.45 2.98 -67.75
CA PRO A 107 14.40 4.11 -67.94
C PRO A 107 14.00 5.41 -67.17
N PRO A 108 14.67 6.57 -67.35
CA PRO A 108 16.12 6.85 -67.31
C PRO A 108 16.49 7.99 -66.31
N ILE A 109 17.79 8.22 -66.12
CA ILE A 109 18.36 9.30 -65.28
C ILE A 109 18.38 10.66 -66.01
N LYS A 110 18.16 11.76 -65.28
CA LYS A 110 18.75 13.08 -65.57
C LYS A 110 19.34 13.69 -64.29
N ALA A 111 20.50 14.32 -64.43
CA ALA A 111 21.28 14.91 -63.34
C ALA A 111 20.86 16.37 -63.06
N ASP A 112 21.19 16.87 -61.86
CA ASP A 112 22.23 17.91 -61.77
C ASP A 112 22.87 17.99 -60.36
N ASP A 113 23.98 18.73 -60.26
CA ASP A 113 24.91 18.81 -59.13
C ASP A 113 24.35 19.37 -57.80
N THR A 114 24.85 18.87 -56.65
CA THR A 114 25.83 19.62 -55.80
C THR A 114 26.25 18.86 -54.53
N ASP A 115 27.54 19.03 -54.18
CA ASP A 115 28.20 18.51 -52.97
C ASP A 115 27.71 19.20 -51.68
N SER A 116 27.31 18.43 -50.66
CA SER A 116 27.51 18.84 -49.26
C SER A 116 27.35 17.69 -48.26
N LYS A 117 28.32 17.60 -47.33
CA LYS A 117 28.31 16.71 -46.17
C LYS A 117 27.20 17.09 -45.20
N HIS A 118 26.17 16.24 -45.04
CA HIS A 118 25.22 16.38 -43.93
C HIS A 118 25.60 15.51 -42.73
N THR A 119 26.33 16.15 -41.81
CA THR A 119 26.55 15.73 -40.42
C THR A 119 25.24 15.35 -39.73
N PHE A 120 25.21 14.20 -39.06
CA PHE A 120 24.12 13.84 -38.14
C PHE A 120 23.99 14.90 -37.05
N LYS A 121 22.89 15.68 -37.06
CA LYS A 121 22.46 16.46 -35.90
C LYS A 121 21.68 15.55 -34.96
N GLU A 122 22.32 15.12 -33.87
CA GLU A 122 21.56 14.66 -32.71
C GLU A 122 20.66 15.82 -32.23
N THR A 123 19.38 15.53 -32.02
CA THR A 123 18.41 16.53 -31.59
C THR A 123 18.39 16.54 -30.07
N GLU A 124 19.23 17.38 -29.45
CA GLU A 124 19.13 17.71 -28.02
C GLU A 124 17.83 18.50 -27.75
N GLN A 125 16.74 17.78 -27.49
CA GLN A 125 15.52 18.33 -26.91
C GLN A 125 15.01 17.44 -25.77
N ASP A 126 14.45 18.09 -24.74
CA ASP A 126 13.88 17.53 -23.50
C ASP A 126 14.84 16.99 -22.42
N VAL A 127 16.02 17.60 -22.27
CA VAL A 127 16.59 17.74 -20.91
C VAL A 127 15.83 18.86 -20.19
N ALA A 128 14.93 18.47 -19.29
CA ALA A 128 14.16 19.42 -18.49
C ALA A 128 15.10 20.30 -17.64
N ILE A 129 15.20 21.58 -18.00
CA ILE A 129 15.97 22.60 -17.28
C ILE A 129 15.55 22.59 -15.81
N LEU A 130 16.49 22.24 -14.94
CA LEU A 130 16.33 22.45 -13.50
C LEU A 130 16.31 23.97 -13.28
N PRO A 131 15.26 24.57 -12.70
CA PRO A 131 15.23 26.02 -12.51
C PRO A 131 16.25 26.42 -11.44
N THR A 132 17.42 26.87 -11.90
CA THR A 132 18.55 27.29 -11.03
C THR A 132 18.29 28.63 -10.35
N ASP A 133 17.28 29.38 -10.79
CA ASP A 133 16.82 30.63 -10.16
C ASP A 133 15.71 30.38 -9.13
N LEU A 134 16.11 29.84 -7.97
CA LEU A 134 15.30 29.96 -6.76
C LEU A 134 15.34 31.43 -6.29
N ASN A 135 14.45 32.25 -6.85
CA ASN A 135 14.17 33.59 -6.37
C ASN A 135 13.76 33.52 -4.88
N LYS A 136 14.71 33.83 -3.99
CA LYS A 136 14.56 33.75 -2.52
C LYS A 136 13.43 34.64 -1.98
N ASN A 137 12.96 35.60 -2.79
CA ASN A 137 11.94 36.58 -2.43
C ASN A 137 10.59 36.32 -3.13
N ALA A 138 10.40 35.15 -3.77
CA ALA A 138 9.10 34.76 -4.29
C ALA A 138 8.09 34.55 -3.15
N HIS A 139 7.24 35.56 -2.91
CA HIS A 139 6.15 35.48 -1.94
C HIS A 139 5.20 34.33 -2.29
N VAL A 140 5.27 33.24 -1.53
CA VAL A 140 4.37 32.09 -1.69
C VAL A 140 2.96 32.54 -1.32
N SER A 141 2.05 32.55 -2.28
CA SER A 141 0.65 32.91 -2.01
C SER A 141 -0.01 31.89 -1.07
N VAL A 142 -0.98 32.33 -0.26
CA VAL A 142 -1.73 31.46 0.65
C VAL A 142 -2.36 30.27 -0.11
N ARG A 143 -2.86 30.51 -1.34
CA ARG A 143 -3.43 29.47 -2.21
C ARG A 143 -2.41 28.40 -2.61
N GLN A 144 -1.18 28.78 -2.95
CA GLN A 144 -0.08 27.84 -3.23
C GLN A 144 0.33 27.05 -1.98
N LEU A 145 0.38 27.71 -0.82
CA LEU A 145 0.69 27.04 0.45
C LEU A 145 -0.38 25.98 0.83
N CYS A 146 -1.66 26.29 0.59
CA CYS A 146 -2.75 25.32 0.73
C CYS A 146 -2.63 24.12 -0.23
N ASP A 147 -2.23 24.32 -1.50
CA ASP A 147 -1.92 23.21 -2.42
C ASP A 147 -0.76 22.34 -1.89
N TYR A 148 0.31 22.98 -1.41
CA TYR A 148 1.47 22.27 -0.86
C TYR A 148 1.07 21.39 0.34
N TYR A 149 0.33 21.91 1.32
CA TYR A 149 -0.20 21.10 2.43
C TYR A 149 -1.15 19.98 1.97
N THR A 150 -1.98 20.24 0.96
CA THR A 150 -2.89 19.25 0.35
C THR A 150 -2.14 18.10 -0.33
N ARG A 151 -0.97 18.39 -0.94
CA ARG A 151 -0.08 17.40 -1.58
C ARG A 151 0.81 16.66 -0.57
N LEU A 152 1.25 17.33 0.51
CA LEU A 152 2.01 16.72 1.61
C LEU A 152 1.17 15.70 2.40
N SER A 153 -0.05 16.09 2.75
CA SER A 153 -1.04 15.22 3.40
C SER A 153 -1.55 14.09 2.51
N LYS A 154 -1.22 14.08 1.21
CA LYS A 154 -1.73 13.14 0.19
C LYS A 154 -3.27 13.02 0.26
N LYS A 155 -4.00 14.15 0.15
CA LYS A 155 -5.46 14.26 0.42
C LYS A 155 -6.30 13.01 0.14
N ASN A 156 -6.25 12.43 -1.05
CA ASN A 156 -7.09 11.29 -1.43
C ASN A 156 -6.83 10.04 -0.56
N LEU A 157 -5.57 9.78 -0.17
CA LEU A 157 -5.20 8.70 0.74
C LEU A 157 -5.65 9.01 2.18
N THR A 158 -5.49 10.27 2.62
CA THR A 158 -5.91 10.70 3.96
C THR A 158 -7.42 10.69 4.12
N ILE A 159 -8.19 11.06 3.09
CA ILE A 159 -9.65 10.93 3.03
C ILE A 159 -10.06 9.45 3.11
N LEU A 160 -9.39 8.57 2.36
CA LEU A 160 -9.66 7.12 2.44
C LEU A 160 -9.42 6.60 3.87
N VAL A 161 -8.26 6.90 4.47
CA VAL A 161 -7.91 6.51 5.84
C VAL A 161 -8.89 7.07 6.88
N ALA A 162 -9.29 8.32 6.75
CA ALA A 162 -10.30 8.93 7.63
C ALA A 162 -11.68 8.29 7.45
N SER A 163 -12.06 7.94 6.22
CA SER A 163 -13.32 7.23 5.96
C SER A 163 -13.35 5.84 6.59
N THR A 164 -12.22 5.10 6.63
CA THR A 164 -12.20 3.79 7.29
C THR A 164 -12.28 3.90 8.82
N ALA A 165 -11.78 4.99 9.42
CA ALA A 165 -12.03 5.31 10.82
C ALA A 165 -13.50 5.71 11.07
N ALA A 166 -14.09 6.55 10.21
CA ALA A 166 -15.51 6.90 10.29
C ALA A 166 -16.41 5.65 10.17
N TYR A 167 -16.12 4.73 9.25
CA TYR A 167 -16.81 3.44 9.17
C TYR A 167 -16.64 2.60 10.44
N GLY A 168 -15.44 2.54 11.03
CA GLY A 168 -15.24 1.83 12.29
C GLY A 168 -16.06 2.40 13.45
N PHE A 169 -16.25 3.72 13.49
CA PHE A 169 -17.13 4.38 14.46
C PHE A 169 -18.61 4.08 14.20
N ILE A 170 -19.05 4.13 12.94
CA ILE A 170 -20.46 3.90 12.54
C ILE A 170 -20.86 2.44 12.72
N VAL A 171 -19.96 1.48 12.50
CA VAL A 171 -20.24 0.03 12.64
C VAL A 171 -20.24 -0.41 14.11
N ALA A 172 -19.67 0.37 15.03
CA ALA A 172 -19.72 0.09 16.47
C ALA A 172 -21.18 -0.07 16.96
N PRO A 173 -21.45 -0.94 17.96
CA PRO A 173 -22.81 -1.34 18.34
C PRO A 173 -23.58 -0.29 19.17
N LEU A 174 -23.00 0.88 19.39
CA LEU A 174 -23.53 1.97 20.21
C LEU A 174 -24.20 3.07 19.35
N PRO A 175 -24.98 3.99 19.97
CA PRO A 175 -25.55 5.15 19.29
C PRO A 175 -24.47 6.08 18.71
N ILE A 176 -24.74 6.66 17.54
CA ILE A 176 -23.79 7.52 16.82
C ILE A 176 -23.85 8.94 17.41
N SER A 177 -22.77 9.36 18.08
CA SER A 177 -22.56 10.76 18.45
C SER A 177 -21.87 11.51 17.31
N ILE A 178 -22.58 12.47 16.68
CA ILE A 178 -22.05 13.26 15.56
C ILE A 178 -20.80 14.08 15.94
N PRO A 179 -20.74 14.79 17.10
CA PRO A 179 -19.52 15.48 17.52
C PRO A 179 -18.32 14.54 17.63
N LEU A 180 -18.53 13.34 18.19
CA LEU A 180 -17.48 12.34 18.40
C LEU A 180 -17.00 11.73 17.07
N LEU A 181 -17.92 11.47 16.14
CA LEU A 181 -17.62 11.07 14.76
C LEU A 181 -16.78 12.12 14.02
N VAL A 182 -17.10 13.42 14.18
CA VAL A 182 -16.30 14.52 13.61
C VAL A 182 -14.92 14.57 14.26
N CYS A 183 -14.82 14.47 15.58
CA CYS A 183 -13.55 14.48 16.31
C CYS A 183 -12.62 13.33 15.90
N VAL A 184 -13.11 12.09 15.83
CA VAL A 184 -12.27 10.95 15.40
C VAL A 184 -11.87 11.08 13.93
N THR A 185 -12.78 11.50 13.05
CA THR A 185 -12.48 11.70 11.62
C THR A 185 -11.40 12.78 11.43
N LEU A 186 -11.55 13.95 12.07
CA LEU A 186 -10.59 15.05 11.97
C LEU A 186 -9.24 14.69 12.61
N GLY A 187 -9.24 14.03 13.76
CA GLY A 187 -8.03 13.54 14.42
C GLY A 187 -7.26 12.53 13.56
N THR A 188 -7.98 11.63 12.89
CA THR A 188 -7.41 10.71 11.89
C THR A 188 -6.88 11.43 10.65
N VAL A 189 -7.56 12.47 10.15
CA VAL A 189 -7.06 13.31 9.04
C VAL A 189 -5.72 13.97 9.43
N LEU A 190 -5.65 14.57 10.62
CA LEU A 190 -4.46 15.29 11.11
C LEU A 190 -3.27 14.35 11.33
N THR A 191 -3.47 13.22 12.03
CA THR A 191 -2.42 12.21 12.25
C THR A 191 -1.95 11.56 10.95
N SER A 192 -2.86 11.27 10.01
CA SER A 192 -2.52 10.74 8.68
C SER A 192 -1.79 11.76 7.80
N ALA A 193 -2.15 13.04 7.87
CA ALA A 193 -1.46 14.13 7.18
C ALA A 193 0.00 14.27 7.67
N SER A 194 0.22 14.17 8.98
CA SER A 194 1.57 14.14 9.57
C SER A 194 2.37 12.93 9.11
N ALA A 195 1.80 11.73 9.25
CA ALA A 195 2.44 10.47 8.85
C ALA A 195 2.85 10.48 7.36
N ASN A 196 1.98 11.00 6.49
CA ASN A 196 2.27 11.15 5.07
C ASN A 196 3.35 12.20 4.78
N THR A 197 3.40 13.30 5.53
CA THR A 197 4.44 14.33 5.41
C THR A 197 5.81 13.76 5.82
N VAL A 198 5.89 13.08 6.96
CA VAL A 198 7.14 12.44 7.43
C VAL A 198 7.60 11.34 6.47
N ASN A 199 6.69 10.50 5.95
CA ASN A 199 7.04 9.55 4.89
C ASN A 199 7.62 10.25 3.65
N GLN A 200 7.05 11.37 3.20
CA GLN A 200 7.60 12.12 2.06
C GLN A 200 8.97 12.74 2.37
N LEU A 201 9.21 13.20 3.61
CA LEU A 201 10.53 13.68 4.06
C LEU A 201 11.59 12.58 4.06
N MET A 202 11.22 11.36 4.44
CA MET A 202 12.12 10.20 4.46
C MET A 202 12.38 9.60 3.07
N GLU A 203 11.42 9.72 2.14
CA GLU A 203 11.50 9.10 0.81
C GLU A 203 12.06 10.01 -0.30
N ILE A 204 12.39 11.29 -0.03
CA ILE A 204 12.88 12.28 -1.03
C ILE A 204 13.84 11.70 -2.08
N PRO A 205 15.00 11.09 -1.73
CA PRO A 205 15.96 10.62 -2.75
C PRO A 205 15.45 9.43 -3.56
N TYR A 206 14.49 8.65 -3.04
CA TYR A 206 13.89 7.51 -3.73
C TYR A 206 12.69 7.94 -4.59
N ASP A 207 11.91 8.90 -4.12
CA ASP A 207 10.82 9.49 -4.90
C ASP A 207 11.32 10.20 -6.17
N ALA A 208 12.50 10.84 -6.10
CA ALA A 208 13.16 11.43 -7.25
C ALA A 208 13.40 10.43 -8.41
N GLN A 209 13.54 9.14 -8.09
CA GLN A 209 13.89 8.08 -9.05
C GLN A 209 12.65 7.41 -9.70
N MET A 210 11.43 7.70 -9.23
CA MET A 210 10.19 7.08 -9.72
C MET A 210 9.37 8.08 -10.54
N LYS A 211 8.86 7.65 -11.71
CA LYS A 211 8.11 8.52 -12.65
C LYS A 211 6.87 9.12 -11.99
N ARG A 212 6.23 8.37 -11.10
CA ARG A 212 5.02 8.77 -10.37
C ARG A 212 5.28 9.81 -9.26
N THR A 213 6.50 9.89 -8.71
CA THR A 213 6.76 10.65 -7.47
C THR A 213 7.88 11.68 -7.55
N ARG A 214 8.64 11.73 -8.65
CA ARG A 214 9.59 12.83 -8.97
C ARG A 214 8.99 14.23 -8.90
N ASN A 215 7.67 14.37 -9.11
CA ASN A 215 6.95 15.66 -9.07
C ASN A 215 6.32 15.98 -7.69
N ARG A 216 6.78 15.34 -6.59
CA ARG A 216 6.36 15.68 -5.22
C ARG A 216 6.97 17.03 -4.79
N VAL A 217 6.22 17.80 -4.00
CA VAL A 217 6.59 19.15 -3.51
C VAL A 217 8.00 19.17 -2.88
N LEU A 218 8.32 18.17 -2.05
CA LEU A 218 9.63 18.08 -1.37
C LEU A 218 10.77 17.62 -2.28
N VAL A 219 10.48 16.86 -3.35
CA VAL A 219 11.48 16.45 -4.33
C VAL A 219 11.87 17.63 -5.23
N LEU A 220 10.87 18.44 -5.60
CA LEU A 220 11.06 19.66 -6.40
C LEU A 220 11.64 20.84 -5.60
N GLY A 221 11.92 20.68 -4.31
CA GLY A 221 12.40 21.77 -3.44
C GLY A 221 11.39 22.92 -3.22
N GLN A 222 10.12 22.75 -3.62
CA GLN A 222 9.07 23.77 -3.57
C GLN A 222 8.68 24.20 -2.14
N MET A 223 9.11 23.46 -1.12
CA MET A 223 8.90 23.80 0.28
C MET A 223 10.08 23.34 1.13
N SER A 224 10.47 24.14 2.12
CA SER A 224 11.66 23.85 2.93
C SER A 224 11.45 22.66 3.87
N TYR A 225 12.54 21.92 4.12
CA TYR A 225 12.57 20.77 5.04
C TYR A 225 12.10 21.14 6.46
N ARG A 226 12.50 22.33 6.96
CA ARG A 226 12.08 22.84 8.28
C ARG A 226 10.58 23.10 8.33
N HIS A 227 10.01 23.69 7.28
CA HIS A 227 8.57 23.98 7.20
C HIS A 227 7.73 22.70 7.13
N ALA A 228 8.22 21.68 6.42
CA ALA A 228 7.58 20.37 6.35
C ALA A 228 7.56 19.66 7.72
N ILE A 229 8.65 19.74 8.48
CA ILE A 229 8.69 19.26 9.86
C ILE A 229 7.71 20.04 10.73
N GLY A 230 7.67 21.38 10.63
CA GLY A 230 6.71 22.21 11.37
C GLY A 230 5.26 21.77 11.12
N PHE A 231 4.86 21.62 9.86
CA PHE A 231 3.54 21.12 9.48
C PHE A 231 3.26 19.72 10.04
N ALA A 232 4.21 18.79 9.93
CA ALA A 232 4.08 17.43 10.47
C ALA A 232 3.93 17.43 12.01
N SER A 233 4.72 18.23 12.73
CA SER A 233 4.66 18.32 14.20
C SER A 233 3.33 18.93 14.67
N VAL A 234 2.88 20.03 14.07
CA VAL A 234 1.60 20.67 14.43
C VAL A 234 0.44 19.71 14.15
N THR A 235 0.38 19.10 12.97
CA THR A 235 -0.70 18.15 12.64
C THR A 235 -0.66 16.88 13.49
N LEU A 236 0.52 16.40 13.91
CA LEU A 236 0.62 15.28 14.84
C LEU A 236 0.08 15.65 16.22
N ILE A 237 0.54 16.75 16.80
CA ILE A 237 0.16 17.19 18.14
C ILE A 237 -1.34 17.47 18.17
N SER A 238 -1.86 18.32 17.28
CA SER A 238 -3.29 18.63 17.21
C SER A 238 -4.14 17.37 16.97
N GLY A 239 -3.69 16.45 16.12
CA GLY A 239 -4.40 15.20 15.84
C GLY A 239 -4.46 14.25 17.04
N VAL A 240 -3.32 14.00 17.69
CA VAL A 240 -3.25 13.11 18.87
C VAL A 240 -3.98 13.74 20.07
N THR A 241 -3.83 15.05 20.31
CA THR A 241 -4.56 15.78 21.36
C THR A 241 -6.07 15.70 21.14
N LEU A 242 -6.56 15.90 19.91
CA LEU A 242 -7.98 15.80 19.60
C LEU A 242 -8.51 14.37 19.84
N LEU A 243 -7.79 13.33 19.40
CA LEU A 243 -8.18 11.94 19.65
C LEU A 243 -8.15 11.58 21.15
N THR A 244 -7.16 12.08 21.89
CA THR A 244 -6.98 11.79 23.32
C THR A 244 -8.05 12.45 24.18
N LEU A 245 -8.28 13.75 23.97
CA LEU A 245 -9.13 14.57 24.84
C LEU A 245 -10.60 14.57 24.42
N ALA A 246 -10.90 14.56 23.11
CA ALA A 246 -12.27 14.60 22.62
C ALA A 246 -12.86 13.22 22.32
N CYS A 247 -12.04 12.16 22.20
CA CYS A 247 -12.52 10.78 22.05
C CYS A 247 -12.22 9.94 23.29
N ASN A 248 -10.95 9.53 23.48
CA ASN A 248 -10.45 8.90 24.70
C ASN A 248 -8.93 8.61 24.60
N PRO A 249 -8.24 8.39 25.73
CA PRO A 249 -6.80 8.07 25.74
C PRO A 249 -6.42 6.85 24.92
N LEU A 250 -7.25 5.80 24.88
CA LEU A 250 -7.00 4.60 24.08
C LEU A 250 -6.88 4.92 22.58
N THR A 251 -7.83 5.71 22.05
CA THR A 251 -7.83 6.15 20.66
C THR A 251 -6.65 7.08 20.35
N GLY A 252 -6.29 7.96 21.29
CA GLY A 252 -5.10 8.80 21.21
C GLY A 252 -3.79 8.00 21.11
N ILE A 253 -3.63 6.99 21.98
CA ILE A 253 -2.49 6.07 21.97
C ILE A 253 -2.44 5.30 20.66
N LEU A 254 -3.56 4.75 20.17
CA LEU A 254 -3.62 4.06 18.87
C LEU A 254 -3.20 4.98 17.71
N GLY A 255 -3.64 6.24 17.70
CA GLY A 255 -3.24 7.22 16.69
C GLY A 255 -1.74 7.52 16.70
N LEU A 256 -1.17 7.76 17.88
CA LEU A 256 0.27 8.01 18.05
C LEU A 256 1.11 6.76 17.69
N SER A 257 0.70 5.58 18.18
CA SER A 257 1.35 4.31 17.85
C SER A 257 1.30 4.02 16.35
N ASN A 258 0.19 4.33 15.66
CA ASN A 258 0.09 4.15 14.21
C ASN A 258 1.02 5.09 13.43
N PHE A 259 1.11 6.37 13.86
CA PHE A 259 2.08 7.32 13.30
C PHE A 259 3.53 6.80 13.45
N LEU A 260 3.91 6.32 14.64
CA LEU A 260 5.26 5.77 14.90
C LEU A 260 5.50 4.48 14.10
N LEU A 261 4.52 3.58 14.03
CA LEU A 261 4.60 2.34 13.25
C LEU A 261 4.79 2.64 11.75
N TYR A 262 4.08 3.62 11.20
CA TYR A 262 4.21 4.02 9.80
C TYR A 262 5.57 4.66 9.48
N THR A 263 5.99 5.60 10.32
CA THR A 263 7.16 6.45 10.06
C THR A 263 8.47 5.78 10.47
N CYS A 264 8.56 5.26 11.70
CA CYS A 264 9.79 4.70 12.24
C CYS A 264 10.04 3.23 11.83
N VAL A 265 8.98 2.45 11.60
CA VAL A 265 9.10 1.00 11.32
C VAL A 265 8.84 0.68 9.86
N TYR A 266 7.61 0.89 9.38
CA TYR A 266 7.17 0.51 8.03
C TYR A 266 7.98 1.22 6.93
N THR A 267 8.12 2.54 7.01
CA THR A 267 8.77 3.33 5.95
C THR A 267 10.23 2.91 5.71
N PRO A 268 11.09 2.77 6.74
CA PRO A 268 12.42 2.16 6.59
C PRO A 268 12.39 0.69 6.15
N MET A 269 11.40 -0.11 6.61
CA MET A 269 11.34 -1.53 6.29
C MET A 269 11.17 -1.79 4.78
N LYS A 270 10.52 -0.89 4.03
CA LYS A 270 10.41 -0.95 2.55
C LYS A 270 11.75 -1.16 1.84
N ARG A 271 12.87 -0.75 2.47
CA ARG A 271 14.25 -0.90 1.96
C ARG A 271 14.97 -2.13 2.50
N LYS A 272 14.54 -2.66 3.65
CA LYS A 272 15.25 -3.71 4.41
C LYS A 272 14.74 -5.11 4.10
N HIS A 273 13.42 -5.32 4.09
CA HIS A 273 12.84 -6.66 3.99
C HIS A 273 11.43 -6.68 3.39
N ILE A 274 11.03 -7.80 2.78
CA ILE A 274 9.70 -8.00 2.18
C ILE A 274 8.54 -7.91 3.20
N ILE A 275 8.85 -8.12 4.49
CA ILE A 275 7.88 -8.01 5.61
C ILE A 275 7.22 -6.61 5.68
N ASN A 276 7.81 -5.59 5.03
CA ASN A 276 7.18 -4.26 4.91
C ASN A 276 5.72 -4.32 4.43
N THR A 277 5.33 -5.25 3.54
CA THR A 277 3.96 -5.34 3.05
C THR A 277 2.97 -5.74 4.16
N TRP A 278 3.35 -6.69 5.02
CA TRP A 278 2.55 -7.09 6.17
C TRP A 278 2.50 -5.99 7.24
N LEU A 279 3.62 -5.32 7.53
CA LEU A 279 3.65 -4.19 8.48
C LEU A 279 2.84 -2.98 7.98
N GLY A 280 2.88 -2.69 6.68
CA GLY A 280 2.02 -1.69 6.06
C GLY A 280 0.53 -2.07 6.15
N SER A 281 0.22 -3.37 6.12
CA SER A 281 -1.13 -3.87 6.34
C SER A 281 -1.59 -3.69 7.79
N VAL A 282 -0.69 -3.84 8.78
CA VAL A 282 -1.00 -3.51 10.20
C VAL A 282 -1.29 -2.02 10.36
N VAL A 283 -0.46 -1.14 9.79
CA VAL A 283 -0.73 0.31 9.78
C VAL A 283 -2.09 0.63 9.16
N GLY A 284 -2.39 -0.01 8.03
CA GLY A 284 -3.67 0.15 7.33
C GLY A 284 -4.88 -0.33 8.16
N ALA A 285 -4.69 -1.27 9.09
CA ALA A 285 -5.74 -1.88 9.90
C ALA A 285 -6.13 -1.10 11.17
N ILE A 286 -5.27 -0.20 11.65
CA ILE A 286 -5.50 0.53 12.90
C ILE A 286 -6.61 1.63 12.79
N PRO A 287 -6.79 2.37 11.69
CA PRO A 287 -7.80 3.44 11.63
C PRO A 287 -9.26 3.00 11.91
N PRO A 288 -9.77 1.86 11.39
CA PRO A 288 -11.08 1.34 11.82
C PRO A 288 -11.14 1.02 13.32
N VAL A 289 -10.05 0.52 13.91
CA VAL A 289 -9.98 0.27 15.36
C VAL A 289 -10.06 1.58 16.11
N MET A 290 -9.35 2.63 15.67
CA MET A 290 -9.48 3.97 16.26
C MET A 290 -10.92 4.50 16.17
N GLY A 291 -11.62 4.24 15.06
CA GLY A 291 -13.04 4.51 14.91
C GLY A 291 -13.90 3.80 15.95
N TRP A 292 -13.72 2.49 16.08
CA TRP A 292 -14.44 1.67 17.04
C TRP A 292 -14.15 2.10 18.49
N THR A 293 -12.87 2.23 18.87
CA THR A 293 -12.46 2.63 20.22
C THR A 293 -12.89 4.05 20.57
N ALA A 294 -13.01 4.96 19.58
CA ALA A 294 -13.58 6.28 19.82
C ALA A 294 -15.05 6.21 20.24
N CYS A 295 -15.80 5.19 19.78
CA CYS A 295 -17.18 4.96 20.15
C CYS A 295 -17.32 4.15 21.45
N THR A 296 -16.62 3.03 21.60
CA THR A 296 -16.82 2.07 22.71
C THR A 296 -15.87 2.25 23.90
N GLY A 297 -14.72 2.90 23.70
CA GLY A 297 -13.64 2.94 24.70
C GLY A 297 -12.85 1.64 24.86
N SER A 298 -13.13 0.59 24.06
CA SER A 298 -12.56 -0.75 24.19
C SER A 298 -12.17 -1.39 22.84
N ILE A 299 -11.24 -2.34 22.86
CA ILE A 299 -10.89 -3.17 21.68
C ILE A 299 -11.65 -4.49 21.77
N ASP A 300 -12.83 -4.53 21.16
CA ASP A 300 -13.71 -5.69 21.17
C ASP A 300 -13.48 -6.61 19.95
N SER A 301 -14.19 -7.75 19.90
CA SER A 301 -14.17 -8.68 18.76
C SER A 301 -14.48 -8.00 17.43
N GLY A 302 -15.44 -7.07 17.40
CA GLY A 302 -15.78 -6.32 16.18
C GLY A 302 -14.69 -5.36 15.73
N ALA A 303 -13.96 -4.73 16.67
CA ALA A 303 -12.78 -3.91 16.35
C ALA A 303 -11.68 -4.77 15.69
N LEU A 304 -11.43 -5.96 16.23
CA LEU A 304 -10.46 -6.91 15.67
C LEU A 304 -10.91 -7.46 14.30
N LEU A 305 -12.22 -7.65 14.08
CA LEU A 305 -12.75 -8.07 12.79
C LEU A 305 -12.60 -6.97 11.72
N LEU A 306 -12.89 -5.71 12.06
CA LEU A 306 -12.64 -4.56 11.18
C LEU A 306 -11.14 -4.40 10.85
N ALA A 307 -10.27 -4.56 11.86
CA ALA A 307 -8.83 -4.58 11.67
C ALA A 307 -8.43 -5.68 10.68
N PHE A 308 -8.93 -6.91 10.88
CA PHE A 308 -8.63 -8.04 10.02
C PHE A 308 -9.13 -7.83 8.58
N LEU A 309 -10.35 -7.32 8.39
CA LEU A 309 -10.89 -7.06 7.06
C LEU A 309 -10.06 -6.03 6.30
N LEU A 310 -9.71 -4.91 6.92
CA LEU A 310 -8.91 -3.88 6.26
C LEU A 310 -7.44 -4.33 6.06
N TYR A 311 -6.88 -5.10 7.01
CA TYR A 311 -5.58 -5.77 6.88
C TYR A 311 -5.55 -6.71 5.67
N ALA A 312 -6.52 -7.62 5.58
CA ALA A 312 -6.61 -8.60 4.51
C ALA A 312 -6.84 -7.93 3.15
N TRP A 313 -7.66 -6.87 3.09
CA TRP A 313 -7.94 -6.11 1.87
C TRP A 313 -6.69 -5.43 1.28
N GLN A 314 -5.71 -5.02 2.11
CA GLN A 314 -4.48 -4.41 1.59
C GLN A 314 -3.73 -5.32 0.61
N PHE A 315 -3.80 -6.65 0.76
CA PHE A 315 -3.02 -7.56 -0.08
C PHE A 315 -3.50 -7.60 -1.54
N PRO A 316 -4.75 -7.96 -1.89
CA PRO A 316 -5.20 -7.89 -3.28
C PRO A 316 -5.13 -6.47 -3.86
N HIS A 317 -5.29 -5.42 -3.03
CA HIS A 317 -5.13 -4.04 -3.45
C HIS A 317 -3.68 -3.67 -3.82
N PHE A 318 -2.75 -3.77 -2.86
CA PHE A 318 -1.36 -3.33 -3.01
C PHE A 318 -0.53 -4.25 -3.92
N ASN A 319 -0.75 -5.56 -3.87
CA ASN A 319 0.00 -6.50 -4.73
C ASN A 319 -0.34 -6.30 -6.20
N SER A 320 -1.62 -6.05 -6.53
CA SER A 320 -2.05 -5.80 -7.91
C SER A 320 -1.62 -4.42 -8.44
N LEU A 321 -1.60 -3.40 -7.57
CA LEU A 321 -0.97 -2.11 -7.87
C LEU A 321 0.52 -2.27 -8.17
N SER A 322 1.26 -2.86 -7.22
CA SER A 322 2.72 -2.92 -7.25
C SER A 322 3.26 -3.82 -8.37
N TRP A 323 2.46 -4.76 -8.88
CA TRP A 323 2.79 -5.58 -10.05
C TRP A 323 3.20 -4.74 -11.28
N ASN A 324 2.43 -3.67 -11.57
CA ASN A 324 2.63 -2.84 -12.75
C ASN A 324 3.79 -1.83 -12.61
N ILE A 325 4.32 -1.63 -11.40
CA ILE A 325 5.40 -0.68 -11.10
C ILE A 325 6.63 -1.36 -10.46
N ARG A 326 6.72 -2.70 -10.51
CA ARG A 326 7.81 -3.47 -9.91
C ARG A 326 9.19 -3.05 -10.42
N GLN A 327 9.33 -2.73 -11.71
CA GLN A 327 10.58 -2.23 -12.30
C GLN A 327 10.97 -0.81 -11.85
N GLU A 328 10.02 0.02 -11.42
CA GLU A 328 10.34 1.30 -10.75
C GLU A 328 10.78 1.05 -9.31
N TYR A 329 10.13 0.12 -8.59
CA TYR A 329 10.55 -0.26 -7.25
C TYR A 329 11.95 -0.86 -7.22
N GLU A 330 12.26 -1.78 -8.13
CA GLU A 330 13.56 -2.43 -8.26
C GLU A 330 14.68 -1.41 -8.55
N ARG A 331 14.51 -0.55 -9.56
CA ARG A 331 15.48 0.50 -9.91
C ARG A 331 15.73 1.48 -8.76
N ALA A 332 14.66 1.89 -8.06
CA ALA A 332 14.82 2.72 -6.88
C ALA A 332 15.43 1.96 -5.68
N GLY A 333 15.51 0.62 -5.72
CA GLY A 333 16.11 -0.27 -4.72
C GLY A 333 15.17 -0.76 -3.60
N TYR A 334 13.86 -0.74 -3.83
CA TYR A 334 12.85 -1.19 -2.86
C TYR A 334 12.72 -2.71 -2.82
N LYS A 335 12.70 -3.29 -1.61
CA LYS A 335 12.56 -4.74 -1.40
C LYS A 335 11.09 -5.15 -1.27
N MET A 336 10.33 -4.97 -2.34
CA MET A 336 8.92 -5.34 -2.41
C MET A 336 8.72 -6.82 -2.74
N MET A 337 7.59 -7.39 -2.28
CA MET A 337 7.19 -8.76 -2.56
C MET A 337 7.02 -9.02 -4.07
N CYS A 338 6.49 -8.06 -4.82
CA CYS A 338 6.31 -8.13 -6.27
C CYS A 338 7.61 -8.06 -7.10
N VAL A 339 8.74 -7.71 -6.49
CA VAL A 339 10.06 -7.68 -7.15
C VAL A 339 10.80 -9.00 -6.90
N SER A 340 10.87 -9.41 -5.64
CA SER A 340 11.71 -10.55 -5.22
C SER A 340 10.98 -11.90 -5.12
N HIS A 341 9.66 -11.89 -4.94
CA HIS A 341 8.87 -13.07 -4.60
C HIS A 341 7.51 -13.07 -5.34
N GLU A 342 7.54 -13.04 -6.67
CA GLU A 342 6.32 -12.93 -7.52
C GLU A 342 5.23 -13.96 -7.15
N ARG A 343 5.60 -15.25 -6.99
CA ARG A 343 4.64 -16.31 -6.61
C ARG A 343 3.98 -16.01 -5.26
N LEU A 344 4.73 -15.49 -4.29
CA LEU A 344 4.20 -15.14 -2.97
C LEU A 344 3.24 -13.94 -3.07
N CYS A 345 3.56 -12.95 -3.91
CA CYS A 345 2.68 -11.81 -4.20
C CYS A 345 1.32 -12.27 -4.75
N LEU A 346 1.31 -13.17 -5.72
CA LEU A 346 0.11 -13.73 -6.33
C LEU A 346 -0.70 -14.59 -5.33
N VAL A 347 -0.07 -15.56 -4.67
CA VAL A 347 -0.71 -16.45 -3.69
C VAL A 347 -1.28 -15.67 -2.51
N THR A 348 -0.55 -14.68 -1.99
CA THR A 348 -0.99 -13.86 -0.86
C THR A 348 -2.24 -13.05 -1.20
N SER A 349 -2.32 -12.50 -2.42
CA SER A 349 -3.49 -11.77 -2.92
C SER A 349 -4.75 -12.65 -2.94
N LEU A 350 -4.62 -13.86 -3.49
CA LEU A 350 -5.72 -14.84 -3.55
C LEU A 350 -6.12 -15.33 -2.16
N ARG A 351 -5.14 -15.72 -1.32
CA ARG A 351 -5.39 -16.19 0.06
C ARG A 351 -6.18 -15.18 0.87
N TYR A 352 -5.75 -13.91 0.93
CA TYR A 352 -6.48 -12.92 1.72
C TYR A 352 -7.84 -12.54 1.10
N SER A 353 -8.01 -12.63 -0.22
CA SER A 353 -9.34 -12.48 -0.84
C SER A 353 -10.32 -13.57 -0.36
N ILE A 354 -9.85 -14.82 -0.26
CA ILE A 354 -10.64 -15.94 0.26
C ILE A 354 -10.91 -15.77 1.76
N MET A 355 -9.94 -15.26 2.52
CA MET A 355 -10.16 -14.96 3.94
C MET A 355 -11.20 -13.86 4.15
N ILE A 356 -11.22 -12.79 3.34
CA ILE A 356 -12.28 -11.75 3.40
C ILE A 356 -13.65 -12.38 3.15
N LEU A 357 -13.78 -13.22 2.11
CA LEU A 357 -15.01 -13.96 1.82
C LEU A 357 -15.47 -14.78 3.03
N LEU A 358 -14.59 -15.56 3.65
CA LEU A 358 -14.91 -16.37 4.83
C LEU A 358 -15.28 -15.51 6.06
N THR A 359 -14.54 -14.43 6.32
CA THR A 359 -14.80 -13.52 7.44
C THR A 359 -16.16 -12.85 7.31
N CYS A 360 -16.53 -12.38 6.12
CA CYS A 360 -17.83 -11.75 5.89
C CYS A 360 -18.99 -12.77 5.89
N SER A 361 -18.77 -13.96 5.34
CA SER A 361 -19.85 -14.97 5.18
C SER A 361 -20.14 -15.75 6.45
N VAL A 362 -19.17 -15.88 7.37
CA VAL A 362 -19.27 -16.73 8.56
C VAL A 362 -18.95 -15.97 9.85
N ILE A 363 -17.79 -15.31 9.92
CA ILE A 363 -17.29 -14.78 11.19
C ILE A 363 -18.09 -13.54 11.64
N ALA A 364 -18.36 -12.59 10.75
CA ALA A 364 -19.06 -11.34 11.10
C ALA A 364 -20.51 -11.59 11.62
N PRO A 365 -21.31 -12.50 11.01
CA PRO A 365 -22.57 -12.93 11.62
C PRO A 365 -22.41 -13.74 12.90
N ALA A 366 -21.42 -14.63 12.99
CA ALA A 366 -21.24 -15.51 14.16
C ALA A 366 -20.74 -14.79 15.44
N ILE A 367 -20.32 -13.53 15.35
CA ILE A 367 -19.96 -12.69 16.51
C ILE A 367 -21.02 -11.61 16.82
N ASP A 368 -22.23 -11.71 16.25
CA ASP A 368 -23.33 -10.75 16.43
C ASP A 368 -22.94 -9.30 16.10
N MET A 369 -22.09 -9.12 15.07
CA MET A 369 -21.70 -7.81 14.55
C MET A 369 -22.56 -7.39 13.35
N THR A 370 -22.96 -8.36 12.52
CA THR A 370 -23.83 -8.17 11.35
C THR A 370 -24.93 -9.23 11.30
N THR A 371 -26.07 -8.92 10.70
CA THR A 371 -27.12 -9.94 10.43
C THR A 371 -26.62 -11.02 9.45
N TRP A 372 -27.23 -12.21 9.45
CA TRP A 372 -26.92 -13.25 8.44
C TRP A 372 -27.23 -12.83 7.00
N LEU A 373 -28.11 -11.84 6.76
CA LEU A 373 -28.32 -11.28 5.42
C LEU A 373 -27.04 -10.66 4.85
N PHE A 374 -26.20 -10.06 5.70
CA PHE A 374 -24.88 -9.54 5.29
C PHE A 374 -24.01 -10.60 4.59
N ALA A 375 -24.09 -11.87 5.02
CA ALA A 375 -23.36 -12.95 4.39
C ALA A 375 -23.86 -13.20 2.96
N PHE A 376 -25.18 -13.16 2.72
CA PHE A 376 -25.76 -13.29 1.39
C PHE A 376 -25.44 -12.09 0.50
N ASP A 377 -25.65 -10.86 1.00
CA ASP A 377 -25.48 -9.64 0.20
C ASP A 377 -24.00 -9.35 -0.13
N THR A 378 -23.07 -9.73 0.75
CA THR A 378 -21.62 -9.63 0.45
C THR A 378 -21.05 -10.82 -0.32
N LEU A 379 -21.78 -11.94 -0.45
CA LEU A 379 -21.34 -13.12 -1.19
C LEU A 379 -20.93 -12.81 -2.65
N PRO A 380 -21.74 -12.13 -3.49
CA PRO A 380 -21.33 -11.79 -4.86
C PRO A 380 -20.16 -10.82 -4.89
N VAL A 381 -20.16 -9.81 -4.00
CA VAL A 381 -19.13 -8.77 -3.89
C VAL A 381 -17.76 -9.38 -3.56
N ASN A 382 -17.71 -10.31 -2.61
CA ASN A 382 -16.49 -11.00 -2.19
C ASN A 382 -16.08 -12.12 -3.15
N SER A 383 -17.03 -12.88 -3.70
CA SER A 383 -16.74 -13.92 -4.70
C SER A 383 -16.14 -13.33 -5.98
N TYR A 384 -16.58 -12.15 -6.41
CA TYR A 384 -15.96 -11.46 -7.55
C TYR A 384 -14.55 -10.93 -7.23
N LEU A 385 -14.27 -10.52 -5.99
CA LEU A 385 -12.88 -10.23 -5.55
C LEU A 385 -12.00 -11.47 -5.66
N VAL A 386 -12.48 -12.63 -5.16
CA VAL A 386 -11.78 -13.91 -5.23
C VAL A 386 -11.55 -14.32 -6.69
N TYR A 387 -12.55 -14.18 -7.56
CA TYR A 387 -12.42 -14.46 -9.00
C TYR A 387 -11.35 -13.60 -9.67
N LEU A 388 -11.32 -12.28 -9.41
CA LEU A 388 -10.30 -11.40 -9.97
C LEU A 388 -8.89 -11.70 -9.42
N SER A 389 -8.79 -12.04 -8.13
CA SER A 389 -7.53 -12.51 -7.52
C SER A 389 -7.06 -13.84 -8.07
N TYR A 390 -7.97 -14.78 -8.38
CA TYR A 390 -7.66 -16.03 -9.06
C TYR A 390 -7.18 -15.78 -10.50
N LYS A 391 -7.86 -14.89 -11.24
CA LYS A 391 -7.46 -14.50 -12.59
C LYS A 391 -6.08 -13.83 -12.61
N PHE A 392 -5.78 -12.99 -11.63
CA PHE A 392 -4.45 -12.41 -11.45
C PHE A 392 -3.39 -13.48 -11.15
N TYR A 393 -3.68 -14.40 -10.22
CA TYR A 393 -2.81 -15.54 -9.90
C TYR A 393 -2.51 -16.44 -11.11
N ARG A 394 -3.51 -16.70 -11.97
CA ARG A 394 -3.39 -17.54 -13.16
C ARG A 394 -2.68 -16.83 -14.32
N ASN A 395 -3.09 -15.61 -14.67
CA ASN A 395 -2.61 -14.90 -15.87
C ASN A 395 -1.30 -14.15 -15.65
N ARG A 396 -1.06 -13.60 -14.46
CA ARG A 396 0.16 -12.83 -14.09
C ARG A 396 0.43 -11.59 -14.96
N ASP A 397 -0.57 -11.09 -15.67
CA ASP A 397 -0.43 -10.04 -16.67
C ASP A 397 -0.74 -8.62 -16.12
N ALA A 398 -0.43 -7.60 -16.91
CA ALA A 398 -0.76 -6.20 -16.61
C ALA A 398 -2.26 -5.89 -16.67
N GLN A 399 -3.11 -6.76 -17.27
CA GLN A 399 -4.53 -6.48 -17.44
C GLN A 399 -5.36 -6.94 -16.24
N SER A 400 -5.14 -8.17 -15.77
CA SER A 400 -5.72 -8.79 -14.59
C SER A 400 -5.36 -8.04 -13.31
N SER A 401 -4.09 -7.67 -13.14
CA SER A 401 -3.62 -6.81 -12.06
C SER A 401 -4.33 -5.45 -12.04
N ARG A 402 -4.42 -4.74 -13.17
CA ARG A 402 -5.18 -3.48 -13.26
C ARG A 402 -6.68 -3.64 -12.99
N LYS A 403 -7.30 -4.75 -13.40
CA LYS A 403 -8.71 -5.07 -13.11
C LYS A 403 -8.93 -5.32 -11.61
N LEU A 404 -8.09 -6.13 -10.98
CA LEU A 404 -8.13 -6.39 -9.53
C LEU A 404 -7.90 -5.12 -8.71
N PHE A 405 -6.91 -4.32 -9.06
CA PHE A 405 -6.65 -3.03 -8.41
C PHE A 405 -7.87 -2.11 -8.47
N ARG A 406 -8.43 -1.90 -9.67
CA ARG A 406 -9.63 -1.04 -9.85
C ARG A 406 -10.83 -1.57 -9.07
N TYR A 407 -11.07 -2.88 -9.08
CA TYR A 407 -12.17 -3.46 -8.32
C TYR A 407 -11.97 -3.32 -6.81
N SER A 408 -10.75 -3.53 -6.29
CA SER A 408 -10.47 -3.40 -4.86
C SER A 408 -10.82 -2.01 -4.30
N LEU A 409 -10.62 -0.94 -5.09
CA LEU A 409 -11.00 0.44 -4.74
C LEU A 409 -12.51 0.64 -4.54
N ILE A 410 -13.34 -0.10 -5.28
CA ILE A 410 -14.82 -0.04 -5.19
C ILE A 410 -15.32 -1.04 -4.14
N HIS A 411 -14.67 -2.19 -4.04
CA HIS A 411 -14.97 -3.26 -3.09
C HIS A 411 -14.95 -2.77 -1.63
N LEU A 412 -13.96 -1.97 -1.22
CA LEU A 412 -13.85 -1.51 0.17
C LEU A 412 -15.02 -0.63 0.64
N PRO A 413 -15.36 0.50 -0.02
CA PRO A 413 -16.49 1.33 0.39
C PRO A 413 -17.83 0.58 0.26
N LEU A 414 -17.98 -0.28 -0.74
CA LEU A 414 -19.17 -1.13 -0.89
C LEU A 414 -19.32 -2.11 0.29
N LEU A 415 -18.24 -2.80 0.67
CA LEU A 415 -18.23 -3.74 1.79
C LEU A 415 -18.56 -3.05 3.12
N PHE A 416 -17.95 -1.88 3.38
CA PHE A 416 -18.27 -1.13 4.60
C PHE A 416 -19.69 -0.55 4.58
N THR A 417 -20.22 -0.13 3.42
CA THR A 417 -21.62 0.34 3.31
C THR A 417 -22.60 -0.80 3.63
N LEU A 418 -22.40 -1.99 3.06
CA LEU A 418 -23.18 -3.17 3.41
C LEU A 418 -23.03 -3.52 4.90
N MET A 419 -21.83 -3.41 5.47
CA MET A 419 -21.61 -3.68 6.89
C MET A 419 -22.36 -2.68 7.79
N VAL A 420 -22.47 -1.41 7.40
CA VAL A 420 -23.27 -0.40 8.11
C VAL A 420 -24.76 -0.68 7.99
N ILE A 421 -25.26 -1.06 6.82
CA ILE A 421 -26.68 -1.39 6.60
C ILE A 421 -27.12 -2.58 7.46
N HIS A 422 -26.26 -3.59 7.60
CA HIS A 422 -26.56 -4.84 8.32
C HIS A 422 -26.03 -4.88 9.75
N ARG A 423 -25.51 -3.78 10.31
CA ARG A 423 -24.94 -3.73 11.67
C ARG A 423 -25.99 -4.03 12.73
N GLN A 424 -25.61 -4.76 13.77
CA GLN A 424 -26.47 -4.99 14.92
C GLN A 424 -26.19 -3.95 16.03
N ILE A 425 -27.24 -3.22 16.42
CA ILE A 425 -27.17 -2.24 17.53
C ILE A 425 -27.53 -2.97 18.82
N LYS A 426 -26.67 -2.86 19.84
CA LYS A 426 -26.96 -3.40 21.18
C LYS A 426 -27.82 -2.40 21.96
N THR A 427 -29.14 -2.50 21.82
CA THR A 427 -30.08 -1.80 22.69
C THR A 427 -29.92 -2.31 24.13
N GLN A 428 -29.67 -1.42 25.11
CA GLN A 428 -29.54 -1.79 26.53
C GLN A 428 -30.91 -2.12 27.19
N ASN A 429 -31.69 -3.02 26.58
CA ASN A 429 -32.97 -3.50 27.12
C ASN A 429 -32.87 -4.97 27.56
N GLN A 430 -31.81 -5.30 28.31
CA GLN A 430 -31.75 -6.50 29.15
C GLN A 430 -31.25 -6.11 30.54
N SER A 431 -32.10 -5.38 31.27
CA SER A 431 -32.08 -5.43 32.72
C SER A 431 -32.40 -6.86 33.14
N THR A 432 -31.40 -7.60 33.61
CA THR A 432 -31.61 -8.82 34.38
C THR A 432 -32.61 -8.49 35.49
N PRO A 433 -33.68 -9.29 35.71
CA PRO A 433 -34.49 -9.13 36.91
C PRO A 433 -33.56 -9.27 38.11
N MET A 434 -33.62 -8.31 39.04
CA MET A 434 -32.97 -8.45 40.34
C MET A 434 -33.43 -9.79 40.94
N PRO A 435 -32.51 -10.65 41.43
CA PRO A 435 -32.93 -11.85 42.13
C PRO A 435 -33.77 -11.40 43.33
N THR A 436 -35.03 -11.86 43.37
CA THR A 436 -35.91 -11.60 44.50
C THR A 436 -35.25 -12.19 45.73
N GLN A 437 -34.90 -11.33 46.69
CA GLN A 437 -34.38 -11.80 47.97
C GLN A 437 -35.51 -12.54 48.68
N GLU A 438 -35.39 -13.87 48.80
CA GLU A 438 -36.25 -14.63 49.69
C GLU A 438 -36.01 -14.14 51.13
N LEU A 439 -37.04 -13.58 51.74
CA LEU A 439 -37.03 -13.23 53.14
C LEU A 439 -36.99 -14.51 53.97
N VAL A 440 -35.81 -14.83 54.51
CA VAL A 440 -35.65 -15.90 55.51
C VAL A 440 -36.50 -15.54 56.73
N PRO A 441 -37.50 -16.34 57.12
CA PRO A 441 -38.28 -16.06 58.31
C PRO A 441 -37.41 -16.25 59.56
N VAL A 442 -37.35 -15.21 60.39
CA VAL A 442 -36.72 -15.28 61.72
C VAL A 442 -37.65 -16.10 62.63
N PRO A 443 -37.18 -17.18 63.28
CA PRO A 443 -37.98 -17.88 64.29
C PRO A 443 -38.17 -16.97 65.53
N MET A 444 -39.41 -16.92 66.04
CA MET A 444 -39.74 -16.31 67.34
C MET A 444 -39.36 -17.21 68.51
#